data_AF-A0A961Q9B6-F1
#
_entry.id   AF-A0A961Q9B6-F1
#
_cell.length_a   1.000
_cell.length_b   1.000
_cell.length_c   1.000
_cell.angle_alpha   90.00
_cell.angle_beta   90.00
_cell.angle_gamma   90.00
#
_symmetry.space_group_name_H-M   'P 1'
#
loop_
_entity.id
_entity.type
_entity.pdbx_description
1 polymer ?
#
loop_
_entity_poly.entity_id
_entity_poly.type
_entity_poly.pdbx_seq_one_letter_code
_entity_poly.pdbx_strand_id
1 'polypeptide(L)'
;VLVSVRGNEVEWTRGEPAWFASSNAARRGFCRACGTPLAYAAPDGMSLSLVAFDDPESFPPTVAWGVEAKLSWCDGVPALPQHHTMDDDEASDFLAGLVNHQHPDHDTETWPVPPEEPSR
;
A
#
# COMPACT_ATOMS: atom_id res chain seq x y z
N VAL A 1 4.09 5.45 -4.40
CA VAL A 1 4.19 6.81 -3.84
C VAL A 1 4.62 6.69 -2.39
N LEU A 2 5.47 7.60 -1.89
CA LEU A 2 6.07 7.53 -0.56
C LEU A 2 5.87 8.85 0.21
N VAL A 3 5.72 8.76 1.52
CA VAL A 3 5.66 9.89 2.46
C VAL A 3 6.89 9.84 3.36
N SER A 4 7.72 10.89 3.35
CA SER A 4 8.89 10.97 4.22
C SER A 4 8.46 11.17 5.67
N VAL A 5 9.03 10.38 6.58
CA VAL A 5 8.80 10.54 8.03
C VAL A 5 9.95 11.29 8.72
N ARG A 6 10.84 11.91 7.94
CA ARG A 6 12.01 12.63 8.48
C ARG A 6 11.56 13.68 9.51
N GLY A 7 12.16 13.63 10.69
CA GLY A 7 11.84 14.53 11.80
C GLY A 7 10.61 14.11 12.63
N ASN A 8 10.01 12.96 12.33
CA ASN A 8 8.92 12.37 13.10
C ASN A 8 9.35 11.00 13.65
N GLU A 9 8.83 10.65 14.82
CA GLU A 9 8.96 9.29 15.36
C GLU A 9 7.96 8.36 14.67
N VAL A 10 8.39 7.13 14.39
CA VAL A 10 7.54 6.08 13.82
C VAL A 10 7.62 4.87 14.71
N GLU A 11 6.45 4.39 15.13
CA GLU A 11 6.28 3.19 15.92
C GLU A 11 5.42 2.19 15.16
N TRP A 12 5.85 0.92 15.14
CA TRP A 12 5.03 -0.17 14.65
C TRP A 12 4.19 -0.70 15.82
N THR A 13 2.92 -0.32 15.87
CA THR A 13 2.02 -0.67 16.97
C THR A 13 1.57 -2.13 16.96
N ARG A 14 1.66 -2.80 15.80
CA ARG A 14 1.28 -4.20 15.63
C ARG A 14 2.13 -4.88 14.56
N GLY A 15 2.84 -5.94 14.97
CA GLY A 15 3.78 -6.64 14.10
C GLY A 15 4.94 -5.73 13.66
N GLU A 16 5.80 -6.26 12.80
CA GLU A 16 6.90 -5.50 12.22
C GLU A 16 7.04 -5.83 10.72
N PRO A 17 7.49 -4.87 9.88
CA PRO A 17 7.78 -5.15 8.48
C PRO A 17 8.86 -6.22 8.34
N ALA A 18 8.69 -7.11 7.38
CA ALA A 18 9.82 -7.85 6.82
C ALA A 18 10.66 -6.90 5.96
N TRP A 19 11.99 -7.01 6.02
CA TRP A 19 12.90 -6.12 5.31
C TRP A 19 13.68 -6.86 4.23
N PHE A 20 13.77 -6.25 3.04
CA PHE A 20 14.58 -6.73 1.92
C PHE A 20 15.60 -5.67 1.50
N ALA A 21 16.89 -6.03 1.41
CA ALA A 21 17.97 -5.15 0.96
C ALA A 21 17.91 -4.97 -0.57
N SER A 22 17.09 -4.01 -1.02
CA SER A 22 16.86 -3.73 -2.43
C SER A 22 18.06 -3.14 -3.18
N SER A 23 19.06 -2.65 -2.44
CA SER A 23 20.37 -2.28 -2.95
C SER A 23 21.40 -2.31 -1.82
N ASN A 24 22.65 -1.98 -2.13
CA ASN A 24 23.69 -1.72 -1.13
C ASN A 24 23.42 -0.48 -0.26
N ALA A 25 22.48 0.39 -0.67
CA ALA A 25 22.18 1.64 0.02
C ALA A 25 20.77 1.69 0.63
N ALA A 26 19.85 0.85 0.18
CA ALA A 26 18.45 0.96 0.55
C ALA A 26 17.77 -0.40 0.80
N ARG A 27 16.80 -0.39 1.73
CA ARG A 27 15.94 -1.53 2.05
C ARG A 27 14.46 -1.18 1.95
N ARG A 28 13.65 -2.19 1.64
CA ARG A 28 12.19 -2.09 1.52
C ARG A 28 11.52 -2.93 2.60
N GLY A 29 10.62 -2.31 3.34
CA GLY A 29 9.77 -2.95 4.34
C GLY A 29 8.44 -3.37 3.71
N PHE A 30 7.98 -4.58 4.01
CA PHE A 30 6.70 -5.11 3.51
C PHE A 30 6.00 -5.99 4.53
N CYS A 31 4.69 -6.15 4.39
CA CYS A 31 3.91 -7.08 5.21
C CYS A 31 4.35 -8.52 4.92
N ARG A 32 4.79 -9.26 5.95
CA ARG A 32 5.22 -10.66 5.80
C ARG A 32 4.11 -11.58 5.29
N ALA A 33 2.85 -11.28 5.60
CA ALA A 33 1.71 -12.14 5.26
C ALA A 33 1.22 -11.97 3.82
N CYS A 34 1.08 -10.73 3.33
CA CYS A 34 0.49 -10.45 2.02
C CYS A 34 1.43 -9.74 1.03
N GLY A 35 2.62 -9.31 1.45
CA GLY A 35 3.59 -8.65 0.59
C GLY A 35 3.38 -7.15 0.38
N THR A 36 2.36 -6.53 0.99
CA THR A 36 2.09 -5.09 0.85
C THR A 36 3.32 -4.26 1.20
N PRO A 37 3.79 -3.36 0.31
CA PRO A 37 4.90 -2.47 0.61
C PRO A 37 4.52 -1.47 1.70
N LEU A 38 5.30 -1.41 2.78
CA LEU A 38 5.03 -0.52 3.93
C LEU A 38 6.05 0.62 4.03
N ALA A 39 7.33 0.34 3.76
CA ALA A 39 8.39 1.30 4.00
C ALA A 39 9.53 1.23 2.98
N TYR A 40 10.25 2.33 2.85
CA TYR A 40 11.53 2.43 2.16
C TYR A 40 12.51 3.16 3.09
N ALA A 41 13.69 2.61 3.29
CA ALA A 41 14.73 3.22 4.11
C ALA A 41 16.05 3.31 3.34
N ALA A 42 16.65 4.48 3.37
CA ALA A 42 17.90 4.85 2.70
C ALA A 42 18.71 5.80 3.64
N PRO A 43 19.93 6.22 3.27
CA PRO A 43 20.79 7.00 4.16
C PRO A 43 20.22 8.37 4.57
N ASP A 44 19.28 8.90 3.79
CA ASP A 44 18.61 10.19 4.01
C ASP A 44 17.36 10.10 4.91
N GLY A 45 16.93 8.88 5.24
CA GLY A 45 15.85 8.60 6.17
C GLY A 45 14.95 7.43 5.75
N MET A 46 13.81 7.34 6.42
CA MET A 46 12.75 6.39 6.11
C MET A 46 11.54 7.13 5.54
N SER A 47 10.81 6.44 4.67
CA SER A 47 9.53 6.87 4.13
C SER A 47 8.54 5.72 4.21
N LEU A 48 7.26 6.02 4.41
CA LEU A 48 6.16 5.06 4.41
C LEU A 48 5.45 5.07 3.05
N SER A 49 4.84 3.96 2.67
CA SER A 49 3.98 3.89 1.49
C SER A 49 2.72 4.74 1.70
N LEU A 50 2.43 5.67 0.78
CA LEU A 50 1.24 6.54 0.87
C LEU A 50 -0.06 5.73 0.97
N VAL A 51 -0.16 4.65 0.21
CA VAL A 51 -1.37 3.80 0.15
C VAL A 51 -1.54 2.89 1.37
N ALA A 52 -0.67 3.01 2.37
CA ALA A 52 -0.80 2.32 3.65
C ALA A 52 -1.38 3.23 4.77
N PHE A 53 -1.65 4.51 4.47
CA PHE A 53 -2.32 5.43 5.39
C PHE A 53 -3.83 5.29 5.25
N ASP A 54 -4.56 5.53 6.35
CA ASP A 54 -6.02 5.50 6.37
C ASP A 54 -6.64 6.60 5.49
N ASP A 55 -6.01 7.79 5.46
CA ASP A 55 -6.35 8.88 4.55
C ASP A 55 -5.14 9.26 3.66
N PRO A 56 -4.99 8.63 2.48
CA PRO A 56 -3.95 8.98 1.52
C PRO A 56 -4.10 10.39 0.91
N GLU A 57 -5.29 10.97 0.88
CA GLU A 57 -5.50 12.29 0.25
C GLU A 57 -4.88 13.42 1.08
N SER A 58 -4.71 13.21 2.38
CA SER A 58 -3.99 14.13 3.28
C SER A 58 -2.51 14.35 2.92
N PHE A 59 -1.92 13.54 2.05
CA PHE A 59 -0.50 13.62 1.68
C PHE A 59 -0.29 13.65 0.15
N PRO A 60 -0.73 14.71 -0.54
CA PRO A 60 -0.56 14.83 -1.98
C PRO A 60 0.95 14.84 -2.36
N PRO A 61 1.37 14.10 -3.40
CA PRO A 61 2.76 14.11 -3.84
C PRO A 61 3.22 15.49 -4.31
N THR A 62 4.40 15.93 -3.84
CA THR A 62 4.97 17.25 -4.18
C THR A 62 6.20 17.17 -5.08
N VAL A 63 6.81 15.99 -5.21
CA VAL A 63 8.03 15.77 -6.00
C VAL A 63 7.96 14.43 -6.72
N ALA A 64 8.36 14.41 -8.00
CA ALA A 64 8.54 13.19 -8.79
C ALA A 64 10.04 12.88 -8.94
N TRP A 65 10.43 11.67 -8.54
CA TRP A 65 11.80 11.15 -8.64
C TRP A 65 11.90 10.05 -9.69
N GLY A 66 13.08 9.86 -10.29
CA GLY A 66 13.33 8.78 -11.25
C GLY A 66 12.60 8.96 -12.58
N VAL A 67 12.36 10.21 -12.99
CA VAL A 67 11.58 10.55 -14.19
C VAL A 67 12.22 10.07 -15.49
N GLU A 68 13.53 9.81 -15.48
CA GLU A 68 14.27 9.18 -16.59
C GLU A 68 13.80 7.75 -16.89
N ALA A 69 13.23 7.07 -15.89
CA ALA A 69 12.66 5.73 -16.01
C ALA A 69 11.13 5.73 -16.09
N LYS A 70 10.50 6.92 -16.22
CA LYS A 70 9.05 7.03 -16.35
C LYS A 70 8.58 6.32 -17.62
N LEU A 71 7.59 5.45 -17.47
CA LEU A 71 6.98 4.76 -18.61
C LEU A 71 6.27 5.76 -19.51
N SER A 72 6.47 5.63 -20.82
CA SER A 72 5.99 6.60 -21.83
C SER A 72 4.47 6.80 -21.83
N TRP A 73 3.70 5.79 -21.41
CA TRP A 73 2.24 5.83 -21.35
C TRP A 73 1.67 6.41 -20.05
N CYS A 74 2.51 6.69 -19.05
CA CYS A 74 2.05 7.08 -17.70
C CYS A 74 1.21 8.37 -17.71
N ASP A 75 1.55 9.34 -18.57
CA ASP A 75 0.78 10.60 -18.69
C ASP A 75 -0.59 10.42 -19.35
N GLY A 76 -0.79 9.31 -20.07
CA GLY A 76 -2.06 9.02 -20.75
C GLY A 76 -3.11 8.37 -19.84
N VAL A 77 -2.73 7.92 -18.64
CA VAL A 77 -3.62 7.17 -17.74
C VAL A 77 -4.95 7.91 -17.46
N PRO A 78 -4.98 9.23 -17.17
CA PRO A 78 -6.23 9.93 -16.90
C PRO A 78 -7.21 9.98 -18.09
N ALA A 79 -6.72 9.77 -19.32
CA ALA A 79 -7.53 9.79 -20.54
C ALA A 79 -8.04 8.39 -20.94
N LEU A 80 -7.68 7.33 -20.21
CA LEU A 80 -8.20 5.99 -20.45
C LEU A 80 -9.70 5.93 -20.14
N PRO A 81 -10.46 5.02 -20.78
CA PRO A 81 -11.82 4.72 -20.39
C PRO A 81 -11.89 4.41 -18.89
N GLN A 82 -12.83 5.06 -18.19
CA GLN A 82 -13.05 4.88 -16.77
C GLN A 82 -14.31 4.06 -16.57
N HIS A 83 -14.24 3.08 -15.68
CA HIS A 83 -15.34 2.21 -15.31
C HIS A 83 -15.42 2.17 -13.79
N HIS A 84 -16.62 2.29 -13.24
CA HIS A 84 -16.85 1.97 -11.84
C HIS A 84 -16.69 0.47 -11.63
N THR A 85 -16.30 0.09 -10.42
CA THR A 85 -16.10 -1.32 -10.04
C THR A 85 -17.32 -2.21 -10.35
N MET A 86 -18.53 -1.64 -10.26
CA MET A 86 -19.79 -2.36 -10.48
C MET A 86 -20.33 -2.26 -11.91
N ASP A 87 -19.59 -1.66 -12.87
CA ASP A 87 -20.05 -1.55 -14.26
C ASP A 87 -20.03 -2.90 -15.02
N ASP A 88 -19.38 -3.93 -14.46
CA ASP A 88 -19.35 -5.29 -15.00
C ASP A 88 -20.50 -6.14 -14.42
N ASP A 89 -21.60 -6.22 -15.15
CA ASP A 89 -22.79 -7.00 -14.77
C ASP A 89 -22.47 -8.49 -14.54
N GLU A 90 -21.51 -9.06 -15.28
CA GLU A 90 -21.13 -10.47 -15.13
C GLU A 90 -20.36 -10.70 -13.81
N ALA A 91 -19.61 -9.70 -13.34
CA ALA A 91 -18.86 -9.76 -12.10
C ALA A 91 -19.63 -9.25 -10.88
N SER A 92 -20.76 -8.56 -11.05
CA SER A 92 -21.49 -7.86 -9.98
C SER A 92 -21.86 -8.76 -8.80
N ASP A 93 -22.43 -9.95 -9.07
CA ASP A 93 -22.78 -10.93 -8.03
C ASP A 93 -21.55 -11.43 -7.25
N PHE A 94 -20.42 -11.62 -7.93
CA PHE A 94 -19.16 -12.01 -7.31
C PHE A 94 -18.59 -10.88 -6.43
N LEU A 95 -18.56 -9.66 -6.96
CA LEU A 95 -18.05 -8.48 -6.26
C LEU A 95 -18.87 -8.16 -5.01
N ALA A 96 -20.19 -8.32 -5.07
CA ALA A 96 -21.09 -8.13 -3.93
C ALA A 96 -20.82 -9.10 -2.76
N GLY A 97 -20.24 -10.26 -3.04
CA GLY A 97 -19.88 -11.27 -2.04
C GLY A 97 -18.47 -11.10 -1.44
N LEU A 98 -17.66 -10.15 -1.92
CA LEU A 98 -16.29 -9.99 -1.45
C LEU A 98 -16.24 -9.46 -0.02
N VAL A 99 -15.40 -10.09 0.81
CA VAL A 99 -15.11 -9.65 2.17
C VAL A 99 -13.68 -9.15 2.24
N ASN A 100 -13.49 -7.93 2.74
CA ASN A 100 -12.16 -7.39 2.97
C ASN A 100 -11.57 -7.96 4.27
N HIS A 101 -10.43 -8.65 4.15
CA HIS A 101 -9.70 -9.22 5.29
C HIS A 101 -8.51 -8.36 5.73
N GLN A 102 -8.34 -7.18 5.13
CA GLN A 102 -7.34 -6.21 5.55
C GLN A 102 -7.76 -5.57 6.87
N HIS A 103 -6.80 -4.99 7.59
CA HIS A 103 -7.10 -4.19 8.77
C HIS A 103 -8.06 -3.06 8.40
N PRO A 104 -9.04 -2.73 9.26
CA PRO A 104 -9.84 -1.53 9.05
C PRO A 104 -8.97 -0.26 9.18
N ASP A 105 -9.51 0.84 8.68
CA ASP A 105 -8.92 2.20 8.68
C ASP A 105 -8.97 2.91 10.05
N HIS A 106 -8.96 2.14 11.13
CA HIS A 106 -8.99 2.63 12.50
C HIS A 106 -8.40 1.60 13.47
N ASP A 107 -7.98 2.07 14.65
CA ASP A 107 -7.42 1.20 15.68
C ASP A 107 -8.44 0.17 16.19
N THR A 108 -7.99 -1.08 16.32
CA THR A 108 -8.75 -2.19 16.87
C THR A 108 -8.02 -2.79 18.06
N GLU A 109 -8.72 -3.19 19.11
CA GLU A 109 -8.09 -3.93 20.23
C GLU A 109 -7.64 -5.33 19.80
N THR A 110 -8.42 -5.99 18.94
CA THR A 110 -8.16 -7.34 18.44
C THR A 110 -8.21 -7.39 16.91
N TRP A 111 -7.29 -8.13 16.29
CA TRP A 111 -7.36 -8.38 14.85
C TRP A 111 -8.55 -9.28 14.51
N PRO A 112 -9.45 -8.90 13.59
CA PRO A 112 -10.48 -9.80 13.09
C PRO A 112 -9.82 -10.88 12.24
N VAL A 113 -9.55 -12.05 12.83
CA VAL A 113 -8.97 -13.19 12.11
C VAL A 113 -10.02 -13.70 11.13
N PRO A 114 -9.72 -13.85 9.83
CA PRO A 114 -10.62 -14.53 8.92
C PRO A 114 -10.90 -15.95 9.44
N PRO A 115 -12.11 -16.50 9.24
CA PRO A 115 -12.37 -17.90 9.57
C PRO A 115 -11.35 -18.80 8.84
N GLU A 116 -10.84 -19.84 9.51
CA GLU A 116 -9.88 -20.78 8.92
C GLU A 116 -10.44 -21.35 7.62
N GLU A 117 -9.64 -21.32 6.54
CA GLU A 117 -9.98 -22.04 5.31
C GLU A 117 -10.05 -23.54 5.65
N PRO A 118 -11.11 -24.27 5.23
CA PRO A 118 -11.15 -25.71 5.42
C PRO A 118 -9.94 -26.35 4.74
N SER A 119 -9.25 -27.24 5.47
CA SER A 119 -8.06 -27.94 4.97
C SER A 119 -8.34 -28.55 3.59
N ARG A 120 -7.51 -28.19 2.60
CA ARG A 120 -7.50 -28.86 1.29
C ARG A 120 -7.04 -30.31 1.38
#